data_AF-A0A2E0QP29-F1
#
_entry.id   AF-A0A2E0QP29-F1
#
_cell.length_a   1.000
_cell.length_b   1.000
_cell.length_c   1.000
_cell.angle_alpha   90.00
_cell.angle_beta   90.00
_cell.angle_gamma   90.00
#
_symmetry.space_group_name_H-M   'P 1'
#
loop_
_entity.id
_entity.type
_entity.pdbx_description
1 polymer ?
#
loop_
_entity_poly.entity_id
_entity_poly.type
_entity_poly.pdbx_seq_one_letter_code
_entity_poly.pdbx_strand_id
1 'polypeptide(L)'
;MNMHFPKLLQKCSVILLPLLLIKATASAVPKEAEESFEKQYPDAKDVDWEVDRNGYWEAGFKIDDTKFRADFEDNGKWIETETNIEFSELPDKVQKAIRKDYPDDEITEIEKVDNALRGTFFDVEFKRAGKNQDVEYIATGERMTDVVSTIESAAGTLMEPIPELQDGIQKDPRDIGRLELLLEFAFNLLTILIFAYFLYYRRHHDHKMLFLLLGFNLFLFPIFLLNSVLTAGFGFTIFALLALVRLRSENFDKTEVAYLMGAVALTFVNSVLPAKVEYIASIMVLCTAYFGDHPRLWRDAYQTIQLHYPLDDMKYMLDIDFLHSKIEEEFGVEVNDIEITRVEKKKVRLKLMYREKQDVRRSRTKGKSGLANRKKRKKNRSPEANALPFQELTA
;
A
#
# COMPACT_ATOMS: atom_id res chain seq x y z
N MET A 1 -4.82 21.20 74.36
CA MET A 1 -3.35 21.31 74.45
C MET A 1 -2.77 20.33 73.43
N ASN A 2 -1.88 20.81 72.57
CA ASN A 2 -1.10 20.12 71.51
C ASN A 2 -1.92 19.65 70.28
N MET A 3 -1.91 20.35 69.12
CA MET A 3 -0.86 20.68 68.13
C MET A 3 -0.67 19.62 67.00
N HIS A 4 -0.91 20.09 65.76
CA HIS A 4 -0.28 19.73 64.46
C HIS A 4 -0.49 18.32 63.86
N PHE A 5 -0.62 18.07 62.55
CA PHE A 5 -0.60 18.79 61.25
C PHE A 5 -1.14 17.79 60.17
N PRO A 6 -1.33 18.11 58.86
CA PRO A 6 -2.35 17.49 58.01
C PRO A 6 -1.75 16.46 57.03
N LYS A 7 -2.55 15.49 56.57
CA LYS A 7 -2.22 14.70 55.38
C LYS A 7 -3.31 14.88 54.33
N LEU A 8 -3.05 15.83 53.44
CA LEU A 8 -3.57 15.85 52.07
C LEU A 8 -3.00 14.63 51.33
N LEU A 9 -3.74 14.11 50.34
CA LEU A 9 -3.41 12.99 49.43
C LEU A 9 -3.77 11.58 49.91
N GLN A 10 -5.07 11.30 50.06
CA GLN A 10 -5.62 9.99 49.70
C GLN A 10 -7.12 10.12 49.40
N LYS A 11 -7.45 10.57 48.19
CA LYS A 11 -8.82 10.54 47.66
C LYS A 11 -8.83 9.66 46.40
N CYS A 12 -9.88 8.84 46.32
CA CYS A 12 -10.32 8.01 45.19
C CYS A 12 -9.48 6.73 45.00
N SER A 13 -10.01 5.51 44.91
CA SER A 13 -11.37 5.07 44.62
C SER A 13 -11.61 3.73 45.31
N VAL A 14 -12.78 3.61 45.93
CA VAL A 14 -13.38 2.34 46.35
C VAL A 14 -13.99 1.68 45.11
N ILE A 15 -14.24 0.38 45.21
CA ILE A 15 -15.29 -0.43 44.54
C ILE A 15 -14.76 -1.47 43.53
N LEU A 16 -14.59 -2.68 44.09
CA LEU A 16 -15.22 -3.93 43.66
C LEU A 16 -14.81 -4.54 42.31
N LEU A 17 -13.94 -5.54 42.39
CA LEU A 17 -13.71 -6.54 41.35
C LEU A 17 -14.57 -7.78 41.66
N PRO A 18 -15.59 -8.13 40.85
CA PRO A 18 -16.03 -9.50 40.76
C PRO A 18 -15.68 -10.08 39.38
N LEU A 19 -15.06 -11.26 39.44
CA LEU A 19 -15.37 -12.44 38.64
C LEU A 19 -15.72 -12.23 37.15
N LEU A 20 -14.82 -12.62 36.25
CA LEU A 20 -15.22 -13.22 34.98
C LEU A 20 -14.34 -14.45 34.70
N LEU A 21 -14.75 -15.57 35.28
CA LEU A 21 -14.51 -16.89 34.68
C LEU A 21 -15.42 -16.95 33.44
N ILE A 22 -14.84 -16.74 32.26
CA ILE A 22 -15.53 -17.05 31.01
C ILE A 22 -15.57 -18.58 30.91
N LYS A 23 -16.73 -19.16 31.22
CA LYS A 23 -17.08 -20.45 30.65
C LYS A 23 -17.18 -20.24 29.14
N ALA A 24 -16.49 -21.06 28.35
CA ALA A 24 -16.73 -21.14 26.92
C ALA A 24 -18.20 -21.53 26.70
N THR A 25 -19.02 -20.53 26.42
CA THR A 25 -20.35 -20.72 25.85
C THR A 25 -20.13 -21.03 24.38
N ALA A 26 -20.93 -21.94 23.81
CA ALA A 26 -21.02 -22.13 22.37
C ALA A 26 -20.99 -20.76 21.68
N SER A 27 -20.02 -20.53 20.81
CA SER A 27 -19.95 -19.26 20.09
C SER A 27 -21.24 -19.13 19.29
N ALA A 28 -21.92 -17.99 19.41
CA ALA A 28 -23.05 -17.71 18.54
C ALA A 28 -22.51 -17.48 17.13
N VAL A 29 -23.26 -17.91 16.11
CA VAL A 29 -22.92 -17.67 14.71
C VAL A 29 -22.84 -16.14 14.47
N PRO A 30 -21.79 -15.63 13.82
CA PRO A 30 -21.67 -14.23 13.46
C PRO A 30 -22.82 -13.79 12.56
N LYS A 31 -23.36 -12.60 12.84
CA LYS A 31 -24.51 -12.05 12.11
C LYS A 31 -24.20 -11.83 10.63
N GLU A 32 -22.96 -11.45 10.33
CA GLU A 32 -22.47 -11.26 8.98
C GLU A 32 -22.45 -12.57 8.17
N ALA A 33 -22.09 -13.70 8.81
CA ALA A 33 -22.14 -15.03 8.19
C ALA A 33 -23.58 -15.46 7.92
N GLU A 34 -24.48 -15.27 8.90
CA GLU A 34 -25.90 -15.58 8.77
C GLU A 34 -26.56 -14.76 7.64
N GLU A 35 -26.32 -13.44 7.58
CA GLU A 35 -26.85 -12.58 6.52
C GLU A 35 -26.32 -12.94 5.12
N SER A 36 -25.04 -13.32 5.03
CA SER A 36 -24.43 -13.75 3.76
C SER A 36 -25.02 -15.06 3.28
N PHE A 37 -25.17 -16.03 4.20
CA PHE A 37 -25.83 -17.31 3.96
C PHE A 37 -27.28 -17.13 3.48
N GLU A 38 -28.11 -16.38 4.21
CA GLU A 38 -29.52 -16.16 3.86
C GLU A 38 -29.68 -15.50 2.49
N LYS A 39 -28.75 -14.60 2.13
CA LYS A 39 -28.73 -13.94 0.84
C LYS A 39 -28.36 -14.89 -0.30
N GLN A 40 -27.43 -15.80 -0.05
CA GLN A 40 -26.93 -16.74 -1.06
C GLN A 40 -27.87 -17.94 -1.24
N TYR A 41 -28.50 -18.39 -0.15
CA TYR A 41 -29.36 -19.57 -0.10
C TYR A 41 -30.74 -19.24 0.48
N PRO A 42 -31.55 -18.38 -0.18
CA PRO A 42 -32.84 -17.93 0.34
C PRO A 42 -33.88 -19.06 0.50
N ASP A 43 -33.70 -20.16 -0.23
CA ASP A 43 -34.59 -21.33 -0.20
C ASP A 43 -34.09 -22.45 0.73
N ALA A 44 -33.02 -22.22 1.50
CA ALA A 44 -32.44 -23.20 2.40
C ALA A 44 -33.40 -23.60 3.53
N LYS A 45 -33.39 -24.89 3.87
CA LYS A 45 -34.17 -25.50 4.96
C LYS A 45 -33.25 -26.32 5.85
N ASP A 46 -33.72 -26.62 7.07
CA ASP A 46 -33.00 -27.45 8.05
C ASP A 46 -31.57 -26.97 8.29
N VAL A 47 -31.39 -25.65 8.44
CA VAL A 47 -30.06 -25.03 8.62
C VAL A 47 -29.54 -25.33 10.03
N ASP A 48 -28.37 -25.94 10.11
CA ASP A 48 -27.61 -26.16 11.33
C ASP A 48 -26.21 -25.57 11.17
N TRP A 49 -25.68 -24.98 12.23
CA TRP A 49 -24.40 -24.28 12.18
C TRP A 49 -23.41 -24.91 13.14
N GLU A 50 -22.21 -25.16 12.64
CA GLU A 50 -21.07 -25.58 13.44
C GLU A 50 -19.81 -24.82 13.05
N VAL A 51 -18.78 -24.95 13.89
CA VAL A 51 -17.44 -24.46 13.56
C VAL A 51 -16.66 -25.69 13.07
N ASP A 52 -16.18 -25.62 11.83
CA ASP A 52 -15.43 -26.71 11.21
C ASP A 52 -14.03 -26.87 11.87
N ARG A 53 -13.23 -27.82 11.37
CA ARG A 53 -11.87 -28.06 11.88
C ARG A 53 -10.90 -26.93 11.56
N ASN A 54 -11.18 -26.14 10.53
CA ASN A 54 -10.34 -25.01 10.08
C ASN A 54 -10.72 -23.70 10.80
N GLY A 55 -11.80 -23.69 11.58
CA GLY A 55 -12.30 -22.53 12.31
C GLY A 55 -13.29 -21.68 11.51
N TYR A 56 -13.81 -22.18 10.40
CA TYR A 56 -14.88 -21.56 9.61
C TYR A 56 -16.25 -21.90 10.19
N TRP A 57 -17.21 -21.02 9.94
CA TRP A 57 -18.62 -21.28 10.24
C TRP A 57 -19.24 -22.05 9.10
N GLU A 58 -19.51 -23.33 9.32
CA GLU A 58 -20.16 -24.21 8.37
C GLU A 58 -21.66 -24.21 8.61
N ALA A 59 -22.43 -23.83 7.58
CA ALA A 59 -23.87 -24.02 7.54
C ALA A 59 -24.17 -25.32 6.81
N GLY A 60 -24.69 -26.32 7.53
CA GLY A 60 -25.30 -27.51 6.94
C GLY A 60 -26.78 -27.26 6.67
N PHE A 61 -27.26 -27.47 5.43
CA PHE A 61 -28.64 -27.17 5.04
C PHE A 61 -29.15 -28.06 3.91
N LYS A 62 -30.42 -27.89 3.55
CA LYS A 62 -31.04 -28.56 2.41
C LYS A 62 -31.71 -27.61 1.43
N ILE A 63 -31.59 -27.94 0.14
CA ILE A 63 -32.39 -27.39 -0.95
C ILE A 63 -32.94 -28.59 -1.74
N ASP A 64 -34.26 -28.64 -1.95
CA ASP A 64 -34.94 -29.75 -2.65
C ASP A 64 -34.50 -31.15 -2.16
N ASP A 65 -34.49 -31.34 -0.83
CA ASP A 65 -34.02 -32.56 -0.12
C ASP A 65 -32.55 -32.94 -0.33
N THR A 66 -31.80 -32.17 -1.12
CA THR A 66 -30.36 -32.34 -1.33
C THR A 66 -29.60 -31.59 -0.23
N LYS A 67 -28.63 -32.24 0.40
CA LYS A 67 -27.81 -31.65 1.46
C LYS A 67 -26.65 -30.84 0.89
N PHE A 68 -26.37 -29.73 1.54
CA PHE A 68 -25.26 -28.84 1.25
C PHE A 68 -24.56 -28.47 2.55
N ARG A 69 -23.27 -28.16 2.44
CA ARG A 69 -22.48 -27.51 3.50
C ARG A 69 -21.84 -26.27 2.91
N ALA A 70 -21.95 -25.12 3.58
CA ALA A 70 -21.38 -23.87 3.10
C ALA A 70 -20.58 -23.18 4.20
N ASP A 71 -19.34 -22.83 3.87
CA ASP A 71 -18.39 -22.25 4.82
C ASP A 71 -18.27 -20.74 4.69
N PHE A 72 -18.22 -20.08 5.85
CA PHE A 72 -18.10 -18.63 5.97
C PHE A 72 -17.05 -18.23 7.01
N GLU A 73 -16.32 -17.15 6.72
CA GLU A 73 -15.51 -16.45 7.74
C GLU A 73 -16.41 -15.65 8.70
N ASP A 74 -15.86 -15.26 9.86
CA ASP A 74 -16.55 -14.40 10.85
C ASP A 74 -17.15 -13.10 10.26
N ASN A 75 -16.54 -12.59 9.19
CA ASN A 75 -16.96 -11.35 8.51
C ASN A 75 -18.04 -11.57 7.42
N GLY A 76 -18.55 -12.80 7.28
CA GLY A 76 -19.57 -13.18 6.30
C GLY A 76 -19.05 -13.47 4.90
N LYS A 77 -17.73 -13.51 4.69
CA LYS A 77 -17.15 -13.91 3.42
C LYS A 77 -17.34 -15.41 3.19
N TRP A 78 -18.02 -15.74 2.10
CA TRP A 78 -18.18 -17.10 1.60
C TRP A 78 -16.83 -17.69 1.17
N ILE A 79 -16.54 -18.91 1.63
CA ILE A 79 -15.35 -19.68 1.29
C ILE A 79 -15.69 -20.71 0.22
N GLU A 80 -16.58 -21.63 0.54
CA GLU A 80 -17.02 -22.67 -0.38
C GLU A 80 -18.39 -23.25 -0.05
N THR A 81 -18.91 -24.04 -0.97
CA THR A 81 -20.10 -24.84 -0.75
C THR A 81 -19.93 -26.20 -1.40
N GLU A 82 -20.22 -27.22 -0.62
CA GLU A 82 -20.04 -28.63 -0.96
C GLU A 82 -21.39 -29.33 -1.04
N THR A 83 -21.49 -30.27 -1.96
CA THR A 83 -22.64 -31.17 -2.05
C THR A 83 -22.21 -32.52 -2.61
N ASN A 84 -22.72 -33.58 -1.99
CA ASN A 84 -22.46 -34.94 -2.44
C ASN A 84 -23.18 -35.19 -3.76
N ILE A 85 -22.48 -35.78 -4.72
CA ILE A 85 -23.01 -36.11 -6.04
C ILE A 85 -22.70 -37.57 -6.40
N GLU A 86 -23.44 -38.12 -7.35
CA GLU A 86 -23.18 -39.45 -7.88
C GLU A 86 -22.11 -39.42 -8.98
N PHE A 87 -21.42 -40.54 -9.19
CA PHE A 87 -20.39 -40.65 -10.25
C PHE A 87 -20.94 -40.29 -11.64
N SER A 88 -22.22 -40.57 -11.90
CA SER A 88 -22.89 -40.24 -13.16
C SER A 88 -23.12 -38.74 -13.38
N GLU A 89 -23.09 -37.94 -12.32
CA GLU A 89 -23.29 -36.49 -12.38
C GLU A 89 -21.99 -35.73 -12.68
N LEU A 90 -20.84 -36.40 -12.55
CA LEU A 90 -19.55 -35.84 -12.93
C LEU A 90 -19.47 -35.55 -14.43
N PRO A 91 -18.72 -34.52 -14.87
CA PRO A 91 -18.43 -34.31 -16.27
C PRO A 91 -17.78 -35.54 -16.92
N ASP A 92 -18.14 -35.85 -18.16
CA ASP A 92 -17.62 -37.01 -18.92
C ASP A 92 -16.09 -37.11 -18.91
N LYS A 93 -15.41 -35.96 -18.93
CA LYS A 93 -13.94 -35.90 -18.89
C LYS A 93 -13.37 -36.32 -17.54
N VAL A 94 -14.01 -35.91 -16.45
CA VAL A 94 -13.65 -36.29 -15.08
C VAL A 94 -13.91 -37.79 -14.88
N GLN A 95 -15.07 -38.29 -15.32
CA GLN A 95 -15.36 -39.73 -15.29
C GLN A 95 -14.30 -40.57 -16.02
N LYS A 96 -13.88 -40.10 -17.21
CA LYS A 96 -12.81 -40.76 -17.99
C LYS A 96 -11.46 -40.71 -17.29
N ALA A 97 -11.12 -39.58 -16.67
CA ALA A 97 -9.87 -39.42 -15.92
C ALA A 97 -9.82 -40.37 -14.72
N ILE A 98 -10.88 -40.40 -13.90
CA ILE A 98 -10.98 -41.29 -12.74
C ILE A 98 -10.83 -42.76 -13.15
N ARG A 99 -11.57 -43.21 -14.18
CA ARG A 99 -11.47 -44.61 -14.66
C ARG A 99 -10.10 -44.97 -15.22
N LYS A 100 -9.36 -43.98 -15.72
CA LYS A 100 -8.02 -44.17 -16.26
C LYS A 100 -6.98 -44.23 -15.14
N ASP A 101 -7.07 -43.30 -14.19
CA ASP A 101 -6.05 -43.10 -13.16
C ASP A 101 -6.27 -44.01 -11.95
N TYR A 102 -7.51 -44.42 -11.69
CA TYR A 102 -7.95 -45.27 -10.56
C TYR A 102 -8.97 -46.35 -11.02
N PRO A 103 -8.58 -47.31 -11.88
CA PRO A 103 -9.51 -48.26 -12.51
C PRO A 103 -10.15 -49.27 -11.55
N ASP A 104 -9.44 -49.67 -10.49
CA ASP A 104 -9.82 -50.75 -9.58
C ASP A 104 -10.13 -50.26 -8.15
N ASP A 105 -10.07 -48.95 -7.91
CA ASP A 105 -10.26 -48.37 -6.59
C ASP A 105 -11.74 -48.11 -6.29
N GLU A 106 -12.15 -48.42 -5.06
CA GLU A 106 -13.50 -48.17 -4.55
C GLU A 106 -13.62 -46.69 -4.17
N ILE A 107 -14.58 -45.99 -4.77
CA ILE A 107 -14.93 -44.61 -4.40
C ILE A 107 -15.87 -44.65 -3.19
N THR A 108 -15.56 -43.91 -2.15
CA THR A 108 -16.38 -43.80 -0.93
C THR A 108 -17.32 -42.60 -0.97
N GLU A 109 -16.86 -41.49 -1.55
CA GLU A 109 -17.60 -40.23 -1.61
C GLU A 109 -17.16 -39.41 -2.82
N ILE A 110 -18.09 -38.62 -3.37
CA ILE A 110 -17.82 -37.64 -4.42
C ILE A 110 -18.56 -36.37 -4.04
N GLU A 111 -17.84 -35.26 -4.01
CA GLU A 111 -18.39 -33.94 -3.69
C GLU A 111 -18.14 -32.97 -4.84
N LYS A 112 -19.16 -32.20 -5.18
CA LYS A 112 -19.00 -31.00 -5.99
C LYS A 112 -18.75 -29.83 -5.05
N VAL A 113 -17.61 -29.16 -5.24
CA VAL A 113 -17.19 -28.02 -4.43
C VAL A 113 -17.20 -26.77 -5.30
N ASP A 114 -18.00 -25.78 -4.93
CA ASP A 114 -17.95 -24.44 -5.48
C ASP A 114 -17.15 -23.55 -4.51
N ASN A 115 -15.95 -23.12 -4.90
CA ASN A 115 -15.06 -22.36 -4.03
C ASN A 115 -14.84 -20.92 -4.55
N ALA A 116 -14.77 -19.95 -3.63
CA ALA A 116 -14.66 -18.53 -3.95
C ALA A 116 -13.38 -18.13 -4.72
N LEU A 117 -12.28 -18.86 -4.52
CA LEU A 117 -10.99 -18.58 -5.16
C LEU A 117 -10.66 -19.58 -6.27
N ARG A 118 -10.96 -20.85 -6.03
CA ARG A 118 -10.54 -21.97 -6.89
C ARG A 118 -11.56 -22.28 -7.98
N GLY A 119 -12.75 -21.67 -7.91
CA GLY A 119 -13.87 -22.02 -8.78
C GLY A 119 -14.45 -23.40 -8.45
N THR A 120 -15.20 -23.96 -9.39
CA THR A 120 -15.82 -25.29 -9.20
C THR A 120 -14.83 -26.42 -9.47
N PHE A 121 -14.74 -27.37 -8.54
CA PHE A 121 -14.02 -28.63 -8.69
C PHE A 121 -14.80 -29.79 -8.07
N PHE A 122 -14.28 -31.00 -8.24
CA PHE A 122 -14.89 -32.24 -7.76
C PHE A 122 -13.88 -32.97 -6.90
N ASP A 123 -14.19 -33.18 -5.62
CA ASP A 123 -13.38 -34.03 -4.74
C ASP A 123 -13.90 -35.46 -4.81
N VAL A 124 -12.98 -36.42 -4.90
CA VAL A 124 -13.27 -37.84 -5.04
C VAL A 124 -12.44 -38.58 -4.01
N GLU A 125 -13.14 -39.14 -3.02
CA GLU A 125 -12.52 -39.91 -1.97
C GLU A 125 -12.44 -41.39 -2.39
N PHE A 126 -11.22 -41.92 -2.43
CA PHE A 126 -10.94 -43.33 -2.71
C PHE A 126 -10.59 -44.07 -1.44
N LYS A 127 -11.15 -45.27 -1.29
CA LYS A 127 -10.88 -46.14 -0.16
C LYS A 127 -9.43 -46.61 -0.15
N ARG A 128 -8.76 -46.48 0.98
CA ARG A 128 -7.39 -46.97 1.19
C ARG A 128 -7.27 -47.74 2.51
N ALA A 129 -6.21 -48.54 2.63
CA ALA A 129 -5.87 -49.17 3.89
C ALA A 129 -5.38 -48.10 4.89
N GLY A 130 -6.25 -47.65 5.79
CA GLY A 130 -5.96 -46.59 6.76
C GLY A 130 -6.80 -45.35 6.50
N LYS A 131 -6.15 -44.23 6.15
CA LYS A 131 -6.83 -43.00 5.77
C LYS A 131 -7.18 -43.08 4.28
N ASN A 132 -8.43 -42.79 3.93
CA ASN A 132 -8.86 -42.63 2.56
C ASN A 132 -8.05 -41.54 1.83
N GLN A 133 -8.06 -41.59 0.51
CA GLN A 133 -7.33 -40.69 -0.36
C GLN A 133 -8.28 -39.79 -1.13
N ASP A 134 -8.17 -38.50 -0.89
CA ASP A 134 -8.91 -37.47 -1.62
C ASP A 134 -8.16 -37.06 -2.89
N VAL A 135 -8.89 -36.87 -3.99
CA VAL A 135 -8.35 -36.44 -5.27
C VAL A 135 -9.29 -35.46 -5.94
N GLU A 136 -8.83 -34.21 -6.02
CA GLU A 136 -9.59 -33.13 -6.65
C GLU A 136 -9.37 -33.08 -8.17
N TYR A 137 -10.47 -32.99 -8.92
CA TYR A 137 -10.49 -32.80 -10.37
C TYR A 137 -11.21 -31.51 -10.75
N ILE A 138 -10.69 -30.80 -11.76
CA ILE A 138 -11.43 -29.71 -12.40
C ILE A 138 -12.30 -30.27 -13.55
N ALA A 139 -13.27 -29.48 -14.04
CA ALA A 139 -14.22 -29.92 -15.06
C ALA A 139 -13.60 -30.40 -16.38
N THR A 140 -12.33 -30.08 -16.65
CA THR A 140 -11.58 -30.58 -17.82
C THR A 140 -11.09 -32.03 -17.67
N GLY A 141 -11.19 -32.61 -16.48
CA GLY A 141 -10.67 -33.94 -16.14
C GLY A 141 -9.21 -33.94 -15.67
N GLU A 142 -8.57 -32.77 -15.58
CA GLU A 142 -7.23 -32.64 -15.00
C GLU A 142 -7.31 -32.60 -13.48
N ARG A 143 -6.32 -33.19 -12.80
CA ARG A 143 -6.21 -33.10 -11.34
C ARG A 143 -5.79 -31.69 -10.96
N MET A 144 -6.36 -31.15 -9.90
CA MET A 144 -6.01 -29.81 -9.43
C MET A 144 -4.50 -29.69 -9.14
N THR A 145 -3.90 -30.73 -8.54
CA THR A 145 -2.46 -30.80 -8.26
C THR A 145 -1.60 -30.74 -9.53
N ASP A 146 -2.05 -31.34 -10.62
CA ASP A 146 -1.34 -31.30 -11.92
C ASP A 146 -1.46 -29.91 -12.57
N VAL A 147 -2.61 -29.25 -12.43
CA VAL A 147 -2.81 -27.87 -12.91
C VAL A 147 -1.92 -26.91 -12.14
N VAL A 148 -1.89 -27.01 -10.81
CA VAL A 148 -1.04 -26.17 -9.95
C VAL A 148 0.44 -26.40 -10.26
N SER A 149 0.89 -27.65 -10.34
CA SER A 149 2.30 -27.96 -10.67
C SER A 149 2.69 -27.55 -12.09
N THR A 150 1.76 -27.59 -13.06
CA THR A 150 1.98 -27.09 -14.42
C THR A 150 2.11 -25.57 -14.43
N ILE A 151 1.27 -24.87 -13.66
CA ILE A 151 1.37 -23.42 -13.47
C ILE A 151 2.67 -23.06 -12.75
N GLU A 152 3.05 -23.78 -11.70
CA GLU A 152 4.32 -23.60 -10.97
C GLU A 152 5.52 -23.88 -11.86
N SER A 153 5.46 -24.88 -12.72
CA SER A 153 6.54 -25.19 -13.68
C SER A 153 6.64 -24.13 -14.79
N ALA A 154 5.50 -23.66 -15.30
CA ALA A 154 5.44 -22.57 -16.29
C ALA A 154 5.90 -21.23 -15.69
N ALA A 155 5.54 -20.95 -14.44
CA ALA A 155 5.98 -19.79 -13.68
C ALA A 155 7.48 -19.90 -13.30
N GLY A 156 7.92 -21.08 -12.89
CA GLY A 156 9.30 -21.41 -12.53
C GLY A 156 10.28 -21.32 -13.71
N THR A 157 9.78 -21.54 -14.93
CA THR A 157 10.56 -21.31 -16.17
C THR A 157 10.75 -19.82 -16.47
N LEU A 158 9.90 -18.93 -15.91
CA LEU A 158 9.97 -17.49 -16.11
C LEU A 158 10.57 -16.73 -14.91
N MET A 159 10.61 -17.33 -13.72
CA MET A 159 11.23 -16.79 -12.52
C MET A 159 11.74 -17.95 -11.67
N GLU A 160 13.03 -18.04 -11.37
CA GLU A 160 13.48 -18.99 -10.33
C GLU A 160 12.80 -18.63 -9.00
N PRO A 161 12.05 -19.55 -8.36
CA PRO A 161 11.45 -19.30 -7.06
C PRO A 161 12.53 -19.22 -6.00
N ILE A 162 12.52 -18.15 -5.20
CA ILE A 162 13.32 -18.07 -3.98
C ILE A 162 12.67 -19.05 -2.98
N PRO A 163 13.38 -20.08 -2.47
CA PRO A 163 12.81 -21.12 -1.60
C PRO A 163 12.10 -20.60 -0.34
N GLU A 164 12.42 -19.37 0.08
CA GLU A 164 11.80 -18.69 1.23
C GLU A 164 10.45 -17.99 0.94
N LEU A 165 9.89 -18.08 -0.27
CA LEU A 165 8.58 -17.51 -0.62
C LEU A 165 7.44 -18.53 -0.64
N GLN A 166 7.72 -19.81 -0.38
CA GLN A 166 6.72 -20.90 -0.38
C GLN A 166 5.99 -21.00 0.98
N ASP A 167 6.68 -20.72 2.09
CA ASP A 167 6.03 -20.42 3.36
C ASP A 167 5.44 -19.01 3.27
N GLY A 168 4.19 -18.84 3.65
CA GLY A 168 3.40 -17.63 3.41
C GLY A 168 4.17 -16.33 3.67
N ILE A 169 3.82 -15.28 2.91
CA ILE A 169 4.41 -13.93 2.89
C ILE A 169 4.45 -13.23 4.27
N GLN A 170 3.99 -13.88 5.34
CA GLN A 170 3.88 -13.36 6.69
C GLN A 170 4.92 -13.93 7.63
N LYS A 171 5.71 -13.03 8.22
CA LYS A 171 6.23 -13.22 9.57
C LYS A 171 5.09 -13.56 10.53
N ASP A 172 5.04 -14.76 11.10
CA ASP A 172 4.16 -15.03 12.25
C ASP A 172 4.80 -14.37 13.50
N PRO A 173 4.14 -13.39 14.14
CA PRO A 173 4.69 -12.68 15.30
C PRO A 173 4.95 -13.59 16.51
N ARG A 174 4.39 -14.80 16.51
CA ARG A 174 4.51 -15.79 17.60
C ARG A 174 5.81 -16.59 17.55
N ASP A 175 6.50 -16.60 16.40
CA ASP A 175 7.77 -17.32 16.21
C ASP A 175 9.01 -16.43 16.41
N ILE A 176 8.82 -15.10 16.54
CA ILE A 176 9.90 -14.12 16.63
C ILE A 176 10.48 -14.08 18.05
N GLY A 177 11.77 -14.39 18.18
CA GLY A 177 12.48 -14.24 19.46
C GLY A 177 12.55 -12.78 19.94
N ARG A 178 12.62 -12.54 21.25
CA ARG A 178 12.71 -11.16 21.82
C ARG A 178 13.85 -10.32 21.24
N LEU A 179 15.00 -10.95 20.94
CA LEU A 179 16.15 -10.28 20.35
C LEU A 179 15.92 -9.96 18.86
N GLU A 180 15.25 -10.85 18.15
CA GLU A 180 14.90 -10.68 16.74
C GLU A 180 13.90 -9.53 16.58
N LEU A 181 12.89 -9.45 17.45
CA LEU A 181 11.94 -8.33 17.47
C LEU A 181 12.63 -6.97 17.74
N LEU A 182 13.66 -6.95 18.59
CA LEU A 182 14.45 -5.74 18.81
C LEU A 182 15.30 -5.36 17.59
N LEU A 183 15.85 -6.34 16.87
CA LEU A 183 16.60 -6.12 15.63
C LEU A 183 15.70 -5.58 14.52
N GLU A 184 14.48 -6.10 14.40
CA GLU A 184 13.45 -5.63 13.46
C GLU A 184 13.08 -4.18 13.75
N PHE A 185 12.83 -3.86 15.01
CA PHE A 185 12.52 -2.48 15.42
C PHE A 185 13.70 -1.54 15.12
N ALA A 186 14.94 -1.99 15.40
CA ALA A 186 16.14 -1.22 15.11
C ALA A 186 16.35 -1.01 13.61
N PHE A 187 16.11 -2.03 12.79
CA PHE A 187 16.22 -1.96 11.34
C PHE A 187 15.14 -1.07 10.73
N ASN A 188 13.89 -1.19 11.18
CA ASN A 188 12.82 -0.30 10.76
C ASN A 188 13.13 1.17 11.13
N LEU A 189 13.62 1.41 12.35
CA LEU A 189 14.03 2.75 12.77
C LEU A 189 15.20 3.29 11.92
N LEU A 190 16.18 2.45 11.60
CA LEU A 190 17.32 2.83 10.77
C LEU A 190 16.88 3.22 9.35
N THR A 191 16.06 2.38 8.72
CA THR A 191 15.61 2.60 7.34
C THR A 191 14.71 3.83 7.23
N ILE A 192 13.79 4.06 8.16
CA ILE A 192 12.98 5.28 8.16
C ILE A 192 13.82 6.52 8.46
N LEU A 193 14.85 6.44 9.31
CA LEU A 193 15.76 7.57 9.53
C LEU A 193 16.54 7.91 8.25
N ILE A 194 17.02 6.91 7.51
CA ILE A 194 17.65 7.13 6.20
C ILE A 194 16.66 7.80 5.24
N PHE A 195 15.45 7.28 5.14
CA PHE A 195 14.44 7.79 4.22
C PHE A 195 13.96 9.22 4.59
N ALA A 196 13.58 9.44 5.84
CA ALA A 196 12.98 10.70 6.28
C ALA A 196 14.03 11.79 6.55
N TYR A 197 15.14 11.46 7.22
CA TYR A 197 16.15 12.47 7.56
C TYR A 197 17.16 12.69 6.43
N PHE A 198 17.79 11.62 5.94
CA PHE A 198 18.89 11.76 4.97
C PHE A 198 18.42 12.04 3.54
N LEU A 199 17.30 11.45 3.11
CA LEU A 199 16.75 11.71 1.77
C LEU A 199 15.83 12.93 1.75
N TYR A 200 14.77 12.93 2.56
CA TYR A 200 13.77 13.98 2.52
C TYR A 200 14.24 15.29 3.19
N TYR A 201 14.51 15.26 4.50
CA TYR A 201 14.78 16.49 5.26
C TYR A 201 16.03 17.24 4.76
N ARG A 202 17.09 16.53 4.39
CA ARG A 202 18.30 17.14 3.82
C ARG A 202 18.05 17.86 2.48
N ARG A 203 17.02 17.47 1.73
CA ARG A 203 16.73 18.00 0.40
C ARG A 203 15.68 19.09 0.42
N HIS A 204 14.64 18.92 1.24
CA HIS A 204 13.48 19.82 1.28
C HIS A 204 13.45 20.73 2.51
N HIS A 205 14.24 20.43 3.55
CA HIS A 205 14.34 21.19 4.80
C HIS A 205 13.01 21.45 5.53
N ASP A 206 11.97 20.67 5.23
CA ASP A 206 10.70 20.74 5.95
C ASP A 206 10.69 19.80 7.17
N HIS A 207 10.63 20.40 8.34
CA HIS A 207 10.55 19.70 9.62
C HIS A 207 9.16 19.11 9.90
N LYS A 208 8.09 19.71 9.37
CA LYS A 208 6.72 19.24 9.62
C LYS A 208 6.51 17.89 8.98
N MET A 209 6.92 17.75 7.71
CA MET A 209 6.84 16.49 7.01
C MET A 209 7.81 15.44 7.57
N LEU A 210 9.02 15.82 8.01
CA LEU A 210 9.92 14.89 8.72
C LEU A 210 9.23 14.27 9.95
N PHE A 211 8.59 15.10 10.78
CA PHE A 211 7.84 14.62 11.94
C PHE A 211 6.69 13.70 11.53
N LEU A 212 5.98 14.04 10.44
CA LEU A 212 4.90 13.24 9.91
C LEU A 212 5.38 11.84 9.48
N LEU A 213 6.46 11.75 8.70
CA LEU A 213 7.05 10.48 8.23
C LEU A 213 7.47 9.58 9.39
N LEU A 214 8.14 10.14 10.41
CA LEU A 214 8.56 9.40 11.59
C LEU A 214 7.37 8.98 12.46
N GLY A 215 6.38 9.85 12.63
CA GLY A 215 5.18 9.56 13.38
C GLY A 215 4.36 8.44 12.76
N PHE A 216 4.13 8.47 11.45
CA PHE A 216 3.45 7.39 10.75
C PHE A 216 4.18 6.07 10.90
N ASN A 217 5.50 6.03 10.72
CA ASN A 217 6.26 4.80 10.90
C ASN A 217 6.14 4.24 12.34
N LEU A 218 6.21 5.11 13.35
CA LEU A 218 6.05 4.71 14.76
C LEU A 218 4.70 4.05 15.04
N PHE A 219 3.61 4.55 14.45
CA PHE A 219 2.27 4.00 14.67
C PHE A 219 1.99 2.77 13.79
N LEU A 220 2.42 2.79 12.53
CA LEU A 220 2.09 1.74 11.58
C LEU A 220 2.90 0.46 11.79
N PHE A 221 4.17 0.58 12.18
CA PHE A 221 5.04 -0.59 12.34
C PHE A 221 4.50 -1.62 13.33
N PRO A 222 4.09 -1.27 14.57
CA PRO A 222 3.50 -2.22 15.51
C PRO A 222 2.15 -2.76 15.02
N ILE A 223 1.34 -1.94 14.34
CA ILE A 223 0.02 -2.35 13.83
C ILE A 223 0.19 -3.46 12.79
N PHE A 224 1.13 -3.30 11.86
CA PHE A 224 1.43 -4.30 10.85
C PHE A 224 2.04 -5.57 11.44
N LEU A 225 2.93 -5.41 12.42
CA LEU A 225 3.53 -6.55 13.09
C LEU A 225 2.49 -7.39 13.86
N LEU A 226 1.40 -6.79 14.36
CA LEU A 226 0.42 -7.49 15.20
C LEU A 226 -0.74 -8.14 14.43
N ASN A 227 -1.04 -7.72 13.20
CA ASN A 227 -2.20 -8.19 12.46
C ASN A 227 -1.84 -8.60 11.02
N SER A 228 -1.66 -9.89 10.82
CA SER A 228 -1.36 -10.51 9.54
C SER A 228 -2.58 -10.53 8.58
N VAL A 229 -3.80 -10.70 9.06
CA VAL A 229 -4.99 -10.78 8.20
C VAL A 229 -5.39 -9.41 7.59
N LEU A 230 -4.98 -8.30 8.21
CA LEU A 230 -5.40 -6.95 7.80
C LEU A 230 -4.55 -6.36 6.66
N THR A 231 -3.50 -7.05 6.22
CA THR A 231 -2.43 -6.52 5.36
C THR A 231 -2.92 -6.01 3.99
N ALA A 232 -3.92 -6.65 3.37
CA ALA A 232 -4.48 -6.21 2.08
C ALA A 232 -5.54 -5.09 2.23
N GLY A 233 -6.48 -5.21 3.18
CA GLY A 233 -7.52 -4.21 3.43
C GLY A 233 -6.98 -2.90 4.00
N PHE A 234 -5.94 -2.98 4.82
CA PHE A 234 -5.31 -1.81 5.43
C PHE A 234 -4.52 -0.98 4.42
N GLY A 235 -3.99 -1.59 3.36
CA GLY A 235 -3.43 -0.84 2.23
C GLY A 235 -4.47 0.13 1.65
N PHE A 236 -5.68 -0.35 1.38
CA PHE A 236 -6.80 0.48 0.95
C PHE A 236 -7.22 1.51 2.01
N THR A 237 -7.22 1.16 3.31
CA THR A 237 -7.53 2.11 4.39
C THR A 237 -6.49 3.23 4.51
N ILE A 238 -5.19 2.96 4.37
CA ILE A 238 -4.17 4.00 4.35
C ILE A 238 -4.30 4.84 3.08
N PHE A 239 -4.49 4.23 1.91
CA PHE A 239 -4.71 4.98 0.68
C PHE A 239 -5.96 5.89 0.79
N ALA A 240 -7.04 5.42 1.39
CA ALA A 240 -8.24 6.20 1.66
C ALA A 240 -8.00 7.32 2.69
N LEU A 241 -7.24 7.04 3.76
CA LEU A 241 -6.85 8.04 4.77
C LEU A 241 -5.96 9.13 4.14
N LEU A 242 -5.00 8.77 3.28
CA LEU A 242 -4.15 9.70 2.55
C LEU A 242 -4.95 10.53 1.53
N ALA A 243 -5.94 9.92 0.86
CA ALA A 243 -6.87 10.61 -0.02
C ALA A 243 -7.77 11.60 0.77
N LEU A 244 -8.16 11.25 2.00
CA LEU A 244 -8.94 12.11 2.90
C LEU A 244 -8.10 13.26 3.47
N VAL A 245 -6.82 13.01 3.79
CA VAL A 245 -5.86 14.03 4.24
C VAL A 245 -5.59 15.07 3.14
N ARG A 246 -5.61 14.65 1.87
CA ARG A 246 -5.52 15.55 0.70
C ARG A 246 -6.73 16.50 0.56
N LEU A 247 -7.85 16.22 1.24
CA LEU A 247 -9.03 17.10 1.26
C LEU A 247 -8.97 18.19 2.34
N ARG A 248 -7.91 18.23 3.18
CA ARG A 248 -7.73 19.29 4.17
C ARG A 248 -6.91 20.46 3.61
N SER A 249 -7.27 21.67 4.07
CA SER A 249 -6.85 23.04 3.72
C SER A 249 -5.39 23.37 3.37
N GLU A 250 -4.41 22.47 3.48
CA GLU A 250 -3.03 22.71 3.06
C GLU A 250 -2.68 21.64 2.01
N ASN A 251 -2.58 22.05 0.75
CA ASN A 251 -2.36 21.12 -0.36
C ASN A 251 -0.94 20.56 -0.27
N PHE A 252 -0.81 19.28 0.06
CA PHE A 252 0.47 18.58 -0.01
C PHE A 252 1.08 18.69 -1.42
N ASP A 253 2.37 18.97 -1.49
CA ASP A 253 3.09 18.92 -2.75
C ASP A 253 3.17 17.47 -3.25
N LYS A 254 3.27 17.29 -4.57
CA LYS A 254 3.39 15.96 -5.19
C LYS A 254 4.56 15.18 -4.60
N THR A 255 5.63 15.89 -4.26
CA THR A 255 6.81 15.35 -3.60
C THR A 255 6.48 14.81 -2.22
N GLU A 256 5.77 15.57 -1.39
CA GLU A 256 5.39 15.17 -0.03
C GLU A 256 4.52 13.91 -0.05
N VAL A 257 3.52 13.85 -0.95
CA VAL A 257 2.68 12.67 -1.11
C VAL A 257 3.52 11.44 -1.48
N ALA A 258 4.49 11.58 -2.39
CA ALA A 258 5.37 10.49 -2.79
C ALA A 258 6.22 9.97 -1.62
N TYR A 259 6.78 10.87 -0.81
CA TYR A 259 7.53 10.47 0.39
C TYR A 259 6.64 9.83 1.45
N LEU A 260 5.42 10.33 1.65
CA LEU A 260 4.48 9.74 2.59
C LEU A 260 4.12 8.30 2.20
N MET A 261 3.78 8.09 0.93
CA MET A 261 3.51 6.76 0.38
C MET A 261 4.74 5.85 0.46
N GLY A 262 5.92 6.38 0.16
CA GLY A 262 7.19 5.65 0.27
C GLY A 262 7.50 5.23 1.71
N ALA A 263 7.24 6.07 2.70
CA ALA A 263 7.41 5.73 4.10
C ALA A 263 6.43 4.65 4.57
N VAL A 264 5.17 4.72 4.13
CA VAL A 264 4.18 3.65 4.39
C VAL A 264 4.64 2.33 3.78
N ALA A 265 5.05 2.34 2.50
CA ALA A 265 5.55 1.15 1.82
C ALA A 265 6.80 0.57 2.51
N LEU A 266 7.74 1.43 2.91
CA LEU A 266 8.94 1.00 3.66
C LEU A 266 8.57 0.37 5.00
N THR A 267 7.61 0.95 5.72
CA THR A 267 7.13 0.42 7.00
C THR A 267 6.47 -0.95 6.83
N PHE A 268 5.68 -1.11 5.76
CA PHE A 268 5.03 -2.37 5.41
C PHE A 268 6.06 -3.45 5.07
N VAL A 269 7.03 -3.13 4.21
CA VAL A 269 8.11 -4.05 3.84
C VAL A 269 8.85 -4.55 5.07
N ASN A 270 9.22 -3.64 5.98
CA ASN A 270 9.94 -3.97 7.22
C ASN A 270 9.12 -4.75 8.25
N SER A 271 7.80 -4.81 8.13
CA SER A 271 6.94 -5.44 9.15
C SER A 271 6.34 -6.76 8.69
N VAL A 272 6.21 -6.96 7.38
CA VAL A 272 5.51 -8.12 6.82
C VAL A 272 6.48 -9.13 6.21
N LEU A 273 7.50 -8.66 5.49
CA LEU A 273 8.33 -9.55 4.68
C LEU A 273 9.36 -10.35 5.51
N PRO A 274 9.74 -11.56 5.06
CA PRO A 274 10.83 -12.31 5.66
C PRO A 274 12.17 -11.57 5.57
N ALA A 275 13.05 -11.74 6.57
CA ALA A 275 14.29 -10.96 6.74
C ALA A 275 15.17 -10.87 5.48
N LYS A 276 15.34 -11.96 4.72
CA LYS A 276 16.15 -11.96 3.49
C LYS A 276 15.57 -11.05 2.40
N VAL A 277 14.25 -11.06 2.24
CA VAL A 277 13.53 -10.28 1.24
C VAL A 277 13.36 -8.83 1.71
N GLU A 278 13.11 -8.64 3.00
CA GLU A 278 13.00 -7.34 3.67
C GLU A 278 14.18 -6.44 3.35
N TYR A 279 15.42 -6.93 3.56
CA TYR A 279 16.62 -6.12 3.31
C TYR A 279 16.72 -5.66 1.85
N ILE A 280 16.45 -6.55 0.90
CA ILE A 280 16.54 -6.24 -0.53
C ILE A 280 15.44 -5.24 -0.93
N ALA A 281 14.20 -5.47 -0.49
CA ALA A 281 13.07 -4.62 -0.79
C ALA A 281 13.23 -3.21 -0.19
N SER A 282 13.68 -3.11 1.07
CA SER A 282 13.93 -1.82 1.72
C SER A 282 15.05 -1.03 1.04
N ILE A 283 16.14 -1.70 0.63
CA ILE A 283 17.18 -1.07 -0.19
C ILE A 283 16.62 -0.57 -1.52
N MET A 284 15.78 -1.36 -2.19
CA MET A 284 15.17 -0.98 -3.47
C MET A 284 14.28 0.27 -3.33
N VAL A 285 13.48 0.35 -2.27
CA VAL A 285 12.66 1.54 -1.96
C VAL A 285 13.54 2.76 -1.71
N LEU A 286 14.60 2.62 -0.89
CA LEU A 286 15.55 3.69 -0.59
C LEU A 286 16.28 4.17 -1.86
N CYS A 287 16.74 3.25 -2.71
CA CYS A 287 17.40 3.56 -3.98
C CYS A 287 16.44 4.29 -4.92
N THR A 288 15.22 3.81 -5.06
CA THR A 288 14.20 4.43 -5.92
C THR A 288 13.90 5.86 -5.47
N ALA A 289 13.74 6.09 -4.16
CA ALA A 289 13.55 7.44 -3.62
C ALA A 289 14.79 8.33 -3.79
N TYR A 290 16.00 7.76 -3.61
CA TYR A 290 17.25 8.48 -3.79
C TYR A 290 17.41 8.99 -5.22
N PHE A 291 17.20 8.10 -6.21
CA PHE A 291 17.35 8.42 -7.64
C PHE A 291 16.19 9.27 -8.16
N GLY A 292 14.96 8.90 -7.81
CA GLY A 292 13.74 9.57 -8.28
C GLY A 292 13.70 11.04 -7.91
N ASP A 293 14.14 11.40 -6.71
CA ASP A 293 14.16 12.79 -6.24
C ASP A 293 15.59 13.38 -6.27
N HIS A 294 16.54 12.75 -6.99
CA HIS A 294 17.91 13.24 -7.04
C HIS A 294 17.99 14.61 -7.73
N PRO A 295 18.56 15.66 -7.10
CA PRO A 295 18.60 17.00 -7.68
C PRO A 295 19.38 17.08 -9.00
N ARG A 296 20.24 16.09 -9.30
CA ARG A 296 20.93 16.05 -10.60
C ARG A 296 20.05 15.56 -11.74
N LEU A 297 19.05 14.73 -11.47
CA LEU A 297 18.18 14.16 -12.50
C LEU A 297 17.25 15.22 -13.10
N TRP A 298 16.84 16.18 -12.27
CA TRP A 298 15.93 17.27 -12.62
C TRP A 298 16.63 18.61 -12.85
N ARG A 299 17.97 18.61 -12.98
CA ARG A 299 18.79 19.84 -13.16
C ARG A 299 18.46 20.62 -14.43
N ASP A 300 17.87 19.95 -15.42
CA ASP A 300 17.46 20.49 -16.71
C ASP A 300 15.94 20.40 -16.92
N ALA A 301 15.17 20.09 -15.87
CA ALA A 301 13.72 20.07 -15.93
C ALA A 301 13.17 21.50 -16.07
N TYR A 302 12.13 21.67 -16.89
CA TYR A 302 11.42 22.93 -17.02
C TYR A 302 10.74 23.29 -15.70
N GLN A 303 10.93 24.53 -15.25
CA GLN A 303 10.31 25.07 -14.05
C GLN A 303 9.03 25.81 -14.41
N THR A 304 7.98 25.65 -13.62
CA THR A 304 6.73 26.39 -13.79
C THR A 304 6.75 27.64 -12.92
N ILE A 305 6.47 28.81 -13.50
CA ILE A 305 6.30 30.08 -12.77
C ILE A 305 5.04 30.81 -13.24
N GLN A 306 4.40 31.54 -12.33
CA GLN A 306 3.36 32.49 -12.69
C GLN A 306 3.97 33.88 -12.88
N LEU A 307 3.89 34.42 -14.09
CA LEU A 307 4.40 35.74 -14.46
C LEU A 307 3.24 36.71 -14.69
N HIS A 308 3.33 37.88 -14.06
CA HIS A 308 2.48 39.02 -14.35
C HIS A 308 3.17 39.88 -15.41
N TYR A 309 2.89 39.62 -16.69
CA TYR A 309 3.56 40.32 -17.78
C TYR A 309 2.79 41.60 -18.18
N PRO A 310 3.37 42.80 -18.05
CA PRO A 310 2.72 44.03 -18.47
C PRO A 310 2.71 44.12 -20.01
N LEU A 311 1.52 44.31 -20.58
CA LEU A 311 1.34 44.52 -22.01
C LEU A 311 0.17 45.48 -22.21
N ASP A 312 0.41 46.60 -22.88
CA ASP A 312 -0.63 47.61 -23.14
C ASP A 312 -1.42 47.34 -24.43
N ASP A 313 -0.84 46.58 -25.36
CA ASP A 313 -1.46 46.31 -26.67
C ASP A 313 -2.32 45.04 -26.62
N MET A 314 -3.64 45.25 -26.59
CA MET A 314 -4.67 44.21 -26.55
C MET A 314 -4.58 43.20 -27.71
N LYS A 315 -4.03 43.61 -28.86
CA LYS A 315 -3.92 42.75 -30.05
C LYS A 315 -3.02 41.55 -29.81
N TYR A 316 -1.96 41.72 -29.02
CA TYR A 316 -0.94 40.70 -28.79
C TYR A 316 -1.10 39.95 -27.45
N MET A 317 -2.12 40.30 -26.64
CA MET A 317 -2.35 39.66 -25.34
C MET A 317 -2.76 38.19 -25.41
N LEU A 318 -3.28 37.75 -26.57
CA LEU A 318 -3.71 36.38 -26.82
C LEU A 318 -2.81 35.66 -27.84
N ASP A 319 -1.79 36.34 -28.35
CA ASP A 319 -0.86 35.80 -29.34
C ASP A 319 0.27 35.06 -28.61
N ILE A 320 0.14 33.73 -28.55
CA ILE A 320 1.09 32.87 -27.82
C ILE A 320 2.48 32.93 -28.45
N ASP A 321 2.59 32.97 -29.78
CA ASP A 321 3.87 32.99 -30.49
C ASP A 321 4.62 34.30 -30.24
N PHE A 322 3.88 35.41 -30.21
CA PHE A 322 4.42 36.72 -29.83
C PHE A 322 4.91 36.73 -28.37
N LEU A 323 4.08 36.26 -27.43
CA LEU A 323 4.43 36.21 -26.01
C LEU A 323 5.63 35.29 -25.76
N HIS A 324 5.70 34.16 -26.46
CA HIS A 324 6.80 33.20 -26.39
C HIS A 324 8.11 33.85 -26.80
N SER A 325 8.17 34.38 -28.02
CA SER A 325 9.38 35.01 -28.56
C SER A 325 9.84 36.19 -27.68
N LYS A 326 8.90 37.01 -27.24
CA LYS A 326 9.20 38.21 -26.45
C LYS A 326 9.74 37.88 -25.06
N ILE A 327 9.17 36.87 -24.39
CA ILE A 327 9.62 36.43 -23.06
C ILE A 327 10.97 35.73 -23.14
N GLU A 328 11.23 34.92 -24.18
CA GLU A 328 12.54 34.32 -24.38
C GLU A 328 13.65 35.35 -24.61
N GLU A 329 13.35 36.40 -25.37
CA GLU A 329 14.28 37.50 -25.64
C GLU A 329 14.52 38.37 -24.40
N GLU A 330 13.45 38.84 -23.76
CA GLU A 330 13.51 39.78 -22.64
C GLU A 330 14.15 39.16 -21.39
N PHE A 331 13.90 37.88 -21.13
CA PHE A 331 14.37 37.20 -19.92
C PHE A 331 15.53 36.24 -20.15
N GLY A 332 15.94 36.02 -21.40
CA GLY A 332 17.07 35.13 -21.72
C GLY A 332 16.85 33.68 -21.29
N VAL A 333 15.60 33.23 -21.32
CA VAL A 333 15.18 31.87 -20.98
C VAL A 333 14.78 31.09 -22.24
N GLU A 334 14.72 29.77 -22.12
CA GLU A 334 14.11 28.87 -23.10
C GLU A 334 12.72 28.51 -22.55
N VAL A 335 11.67 28.87 -23.28
CA VAL A 335 10.29 28.63 -22.87
C VAL A 335 9.77 27.39 -23.60
N ASN A 336 9.32 26.40 -22.85
CA ASN A 336 8.72 25.20 -23.42
C ASN A 336 7.23 25.37 -23.67
N ASP A 337 6.54 26.04 -22.75
CA ASP A 337 5.10 26.20 -22.79
C ASP A 337 4.64 27.49 -22.10
N ILE A 338 3.59 28.10 -22.65
CA ILE A 338 2.93 29.31 -22.12
C ILE A 338 1.43 29.07 -22.05
N GLU A 339 0.90 29.11 -20.83
CA GLU A 339 -0.53 29.06 -20.57
C GLU A 339 -1.04 30.44 -20.15
N ILE A 340 -1.96 31.02 -20.93
CA ILE A 340 -2.62 32.29 -20.57
C ILE A 340 -3.70 32.01 -19.53
N THR A 341 -3.38 32.29 -18.27
CA THR A 341 -4.33 32.06 -17.16
C THR A 341 -5.38 33.16 -17.06
N ARG A 342 -5.01 34.43 -17.29
CA ARG A 342 -5.97 35.54 -17.28
C ARG A 342 -5.45 36.77 -18.02
N VAL A 343 -6.29 37.38 -18.83
CA VAL A 343 -6.03 38.66 -19.49
C VAL A 343 -6.65 39.79 -18.67
N GLU A 344 -5.89 40.85 -18.41
CA GLU A 344 -6.36 42.10 -17.80
C GLU A 344 -5.97 43.30 -18.69
N LYS A 345 -6.58 44.47 -18.44
CA LYS A 345 -6.52 45.63 -19.33
C LYS A 345 -5.11 46.13 -19.69
N LYS A 346 -4.09 45.83 -18.87
CA LYS A 346 -2.68 46.26 -19.08
C LYS A 346 -1.66 45.18 -18.72
N LYS A 347 -2.12 43.96 -18.45
CA LYS A 347 -1.26 42.87 -18.02
C LYS A 347 -1.89 41.54 -18.33
N VAL A 348 -1.05 40.55 -18.61
CA VAL A 348 -1.46 39.17 -18.82
C VAL A 348 -0.82 38.31 -17.75
N ARG A 349 -1.62 37.49 -17.07
CA ARG A 349 -1.12 36.44 -16.19
C ARG A 349 -0.81 35.21 -17.01
N LEU A 350 0.45 34.82 -17.00
CA LEU A 350 0.96 33.69 -17.73
C LEU A 350 1.49 32.65 -16.75
N LYS A 351 1.25 31.39 -17.06
CA LYS A 351 1.93 30.26 -16.42
C LYS A 351 2.95 29.73 -17.43
N LEU A 352 4.21 29.90 -17.09
CA LEU A 352 5.35 29.65 -17.96
C LEU A 352 6.08 28.41 -17.52
N MET A 353 6.33 27.48 -18.43
CA MET A 353 7.30 26.40 -18.24
C MET A 353 8.60 26.80 -18.92
N TYR A 354 9.62 27.14 -18.14
CA TYR A 354 10.85 27.72 -18.65
C TYR A 354 12.10 27.03 -18.10
N ARG A 355 13.22 27.23 -18.81
CA ARG A 355 14.56 26.80 -18.41
C ARG A 355 15.53 27.97 -18.64
N GLU A 356 16.49 28.18 -17.75
CA GLU A 356 17.55 29.17 -18.00
C GLU A 356 18.49 28.68 -19.13
N LYS A 357 18.79 29.54 -20.12
CA LYS A 357 19.79 29.25 -21.16
C LYS A 357 21.17 28.99 -20.52
N GLN A 358 21.88 27.97 -21.00
CA GLN A 358 23.14 27.50 -20.39
C GLN A 358 24.21 28.59 -20.24
N ASP A 359 24.25 29.56 -21.15
CA ASP A 359 25.23 30.66 -21.15
C ASP A 359 24.98 31.68 -20.03
N VAL A 360 23.71 31.98 -19.75
CA VAL A 360 23.29 32.84 -18.62
C VAL A 360 23.56 32.16 -17.29
N ARG A 361 23.37 30.84 -17.21
CA ARG A 361 23.68 30.03 -16.02
C ARG A 361 25.18 29.99 -15.70
N ARG A 362 26.04 29.85 -16.71
CA ARG A 362 27.52 29.87 -16.56
C ARG A 362 28.03 31.24 -16.08
N SER A 363 27.48 32.34 -16.59
CA SER A 363 27.86 33.69 -16.17
C SER A 363 27.44 33.99 -14.72
N ARG A 364 26.25 33.52 -14.29
CA ARG A 364 25.74 33.67 -12.92
C ARG A 364 26.56 32.85 -11.91
N THR A 365 27.00 31.64 -12.29
CA THR A 365 27.85 30.78 -11.45
C THR A 365 29.27 31.35 -11.30
N LYS A 366 29.87 31.86 -12.40
CA LYS A 366 31.14 32.60 -12.36
C LYS A 366 31.01 33.91 -11.57
N GLY A 367 29.91 34.64 -11.73
CA GLY A 367 29.60 35.88 -11.01
C GLY A 367 29.44 35.70 -9.50
N LYS A 368 28.82 34.60 -9.04
CA LYS A 368 28.76 34.25 -7.60
C LYS A 368 30.13 33.91 -7.03
N SER A 369 31.00 33.22 -7.79
CA SER A 369 32.39 32.98 -7.37
C SER A 369 33.22 34.28 -7.31
N GLY A 370 32.98 35.20 -8.25
CA GLY A 370 33.58 36.54 -8.27
C GLY A 370 33.06 37.45 -7.15
N LEU A 371 31.78 37.38 -6.80
CA LEU A 371 31.18 38.14 -5.69
C LEU A 371 31.63 37.63 -4.32
N ALA A 372 31.85 36.32 -4.15
CA ALA A 372 32.46 35.77 -2.94
C ALA A 372 33.90 36.28 -2.75
N ASN A 373 34.65 36.42 -3.85
CA ASN A 373 36.00 36.99 -3.84
C ASN A 373 36.00 38.54 -3.70
N ARG A 374 34.96 39.22 -4.18
CA ARG A 374 34.79 40.69 -4.09
C ARG A 374 34.21 41.15 -2.75
N LYS A 375 33.40 40.33 -2.06
CA LYS A 375 32.94 40.58 -0.67
C LYS A 375 34.09 40.55 0.35
N LYS A 376 35.19 39.82 0.07
CA LYS A 376 36.45 39.94 0.82
C LYS A 376 37.20 41.27 0.56
N ARG A 377 36.91 41.97 -0.55
CA ARG A 377 37.63 43.19 -0.99
C ARG A 377 36.83 44.49 -0.87
N LYS A 378 35.50 44.46 -0.79
CA LYS A 378 34.62 45.65 -0.67
C LYS A 378 34.21 45.97 0.78
N LYS A 379 35.18 46.05 1.71
CA LYS A 379 35.01 46.81 2.98
C LYS A 379 35.29 48.31 2.79
N ASN A 380 35.45 48.80 1.56
CA ASN A 380 35.59 50.22 1.27
C ASN A 380 34.89 50.61 -0.04
N ARG A 381 34.02 51.62 0.09
CA ARG A 381 33.29 52.42 -0.92
C ARG A 381 31.91 51.97 -1.42
N SER A 382 31.08 53.01 -1.55
CA SER A 382 29.63 53.15 -1.73
C SER A 382 29.09 52.66 -3.09
N PRO A 383 27.75 52.65 -3.30
CA PRO A 383 27.08 51.75 -4.23
C PRO A 383 26.81 52.37 -5.60
N GLU A 384 26.86 51.54 -6.65
CA GLU A 384 26.23 51.82 -7.94
C GLU A 384 25.50 50.56 -8.44
N ALA A 385 24.46 50.82 -9.23
CA ALA A 385 23.24 50.05 -9.48
C ALA A 385 23.43 48.60 -9.97
N ASN A 386 22.55 47.71 -9.50
CA ASN A 386 22.41 46.33 -9.96
C ASN A 386 21.09 46.15 -10.72
N ALA A 387 21.15 45.46 -11.85
CA ALA A 387 19.97 44.89 -12.52
C ALA A 387 19.31 43.83 -11.63
N LEU A 388 17.98 43.81 -11.60
CA LEU A 388 17.17 42.99 -10.70
C LEU A 388 17.12 41.52 -11.16
N PRO A 389 17.24 40.54 -10.24
CA PRO A 389 17.10 39.13 -10.56
C PRO A 389 15.63 38.73 -10.80
N PHE A 390 15.41 37.82 -11.75
CA PHE A 390 14.11 37.28 -12.18
C PHE A 390 13.19 36.74 -11.05
N GLN A 391 13.75 36.44 -9.87
CA GLN A 391 12.98 35.99 -8.69
C GLN A 391 12.28 37.12 -7.91
N GLU A 392 12.59 38.40 -8.16
CA GLU A 392 11.99 39.52 -7.41
C GLU A 392 10.69 40.07 -8.01
N LEU A 393 10.22 39.51 -9.13
CA LEU A 393 9.02 39.98 -9.85
C LEU A 393 7.78 39.10 -9.65
N THR A 394 7.82 38.15 -8.70
CA THR A 394 6.71 37.25 -8.35
C THR A 394 5.76 37.82 -7.28
N ALA A 395 5.89 39.10 -6.93
CA ALA A 395 5.07 39.76 -5.90
C ALA A 395 3.86 40.50 -6.49
#